data_AF-A0A562K7H1-F1
#
_entry.id   AF-A0A562K7H1-F1
#
_cell.length_a   1.000
_cell.length_b   1.000
_cell.length_c   1.000
_cell.angle_alpha   90.00
_cell.angle_beta   90.00
_cell.angle_gamma   90.00
#
_symmetry.space_group_name_H-M   'P 1'
#
loop_
_entity.id
_entity.type
_entity.pdbx_description
1 polymer ?
#
loop_
_entity_poly.entity_id
_entity_poly.type
_entity_poly.pdbx_seq_one_letter_code
_entity_poly.pdbx_strand_id
1 'polypeptide(L)'
;MSSGGNAYVHQTKVRGTIDIGSGFKGEKADIKGMITTGGNLEAETLSLQGGFEVGGVLNAGTMDIGLRFSVNKAEEIVGGKIIIKKNPSIPFFSFGKGGRLEAKIIEGDDIYLENTKADAVRGHHVKIGPGCEIGIVEYSGTYEYKSESVVKANKKI
;
A
#
# COMPACT_ATOMS: atom_id res chain seq x y z
N MET A 1 -16.43 -4.65 -11.79
CA MET A 1 -16.48 -3.62 -12.86
C MET A 1 -15.17 -3.70 -13.60
N SER A 2 -15.18 -3.66 -14.93
CA SER A 2 -13.94 -3.66 -15.71
C SER A 2 -13.92 -2.50 -16.72
N SER A 3 -12.75 -1.89 -16.90
CA SER A 3 -12.47 -0.89 -17.94
C SER A 3 -11.22 -1.31 -18.70
N GLY A 4 -11.29 -1.34 -20.04
CA GLY A 4 -10.14 -1.69 -20.89
C GLY A 4 -9.09 -0.57 -21.03
N GLY A 5 -9.40 0.66 -20.58
CA GLY A 5 -8.50 1.81 -20.67
C GLY A 5 -8.34 2.52 -19.33
N ASN A 6 -8.00 3.82 -19.37
CA ASN A 6 -7.85 4.63 -18.16
C ASN A 6 -9.20 4.93 -17.49
N ALA A 7 -9.18 5.08 -16.17
CA ALA A 7 -10.30 5.61 -15.40
C ALA A 7 -9.89 6.95 -14.77
N TYR A 8 -10.60 8.03 -15.11
CA TYR A 8 -10.43 9.36 -14.52
C TYR A 8 -11.70 9.69 -13.73
N VAL A 9 -11.59 9.77 -12.40
CA VAL A 9 -12.77 9.88 -11.54
C VAL A 9 -12.51 10.85 -10.40
N HIS A 10 -13.40 11.82 -10.19
CA HIS A 10 -13.27 12.75 -9.06
C HIS A 10 -13.39 12.02 -7.70
N GLN A 11 -14.50 11.30 -7.49
CA GLN A 11 -14.70 10.47 -6.29
C GLN A 11 -15.13 9.05 -6.69
N THR A 12 -14.44 8.06 -6.13
CA THR A 12 -14.74 6.65 -6.37
C THR A 12 -15.07 5.95 -5.06
N LYS A 13 -16.19 5.21 -5.06
CA LYS A 13 -16.54 4.27 -3.98
C LYS A 13 -16.81 2.90 -4.58
N VAL A 14 -15.98 1.93 -4.22
CA VAL A 14 -16.10 0.55 -4.72
C VAL A 14 -16.38 -0.40 -3.57
N ARG A 15 -17.38 -1.26 -3.76
CA ARG A 15 -17.60 -2.47 -2.95
C ARG A 15 -17.56 -3.67 -3.89
N GLY A 16 -16.57 -4.56 -3.72
CA GLY A 16 -16.33 -5.68 -4.63
C GLY A 16 -15.05 -5.48 -5.46
N THR A 17 -15.03 -5.99 -6.69
CA THR A 17 -13.83 -6.01 -7.54
C THR A 17 -13.90 -4.99 -8.67
N ILE A 18 -12.82 -4.25 -8.87
CA ILE A 18 -12.60 -3.36 -10.01
C ILE A 18 -11.28 -3.71 -10.73
N ASP A 19 -11.36 -3.87 -12.05
CA ASP A 19 -10.20 -4.16 -12.90
C ASP A 19 -10.06 -3.08 -13.96
N ILE A 20 -8.90 -2.43 -14.01
CA ILE A 20 -8.61 -1.31 -14.91
C ILE A 20 -7.39 -1.71 -15.75
N GLY A 21 -7.58 -1.83 -17.06
CA GLY A 21 -6.54 -2.32 -17.97
C GLY A 21 -5.31 -1.42 -18.04
N SER A 22 -5.46 -0.13 -17.78
CA SER A 22 -4.37 0.87 -17.79
C SER A 22 -4.26 1.54 -16.41
N GLY A 23 -4.30 2.88 -16.34
CA GLY A 23 -4.17 3.62 -15.09
C GLY A 23 -5.50 4.03 -14.45
N PHE A 24 -5.48 4.19 -13.14
CA PHE A 24 -6.53 4.87 -12.37
C PHE A 24 -6.02 6.25 -11.92
N LYS A 25 -6.84 7.29 -12.08
CA LYS A 25 -6.58 8.62 -11.53
C LYS A 25 -7.82 9.20 -10.89
N GLY A 26 -7.70 9.72 -9.69
CA GLY A 26 -8.80 10.45 -9.04
C GLY A 26 -8.39 11.39 -7.91
N GLU A 27 -9.36 12.07 -7.33
CA GLU A 27 -9.12 12.89 -6.12
C GLU A 27 -9.26 12.00 -4.88
N LYS A 28 -10.42 11.33 -4.72
CA LYS A 28 -10.69 10.44 -3.58
C LYS A 28 -11.11 9.06 -4.03
N ALA A 29 -10.47 8.02 -3.49
CA ALA A 29 -10.82 6.63 -3.72
C ALA A 29 -11.07 5.89 -2.39
N ASP A 30 -12.31 5.43 -2.17
CA ASP A 30 -12.72 4.54 -1.07
C ASP A 30 -13.03 3.15 -1.64
N ILE A 31 -12.12 2.20 -1.46
CA ILE A 31 -12.19 0.87 -2.06
C ILE A 31 -12.32 -0.17 -0.96
N LYS A 32 -13.41 -0.93 -0.99
CA LYS A 32 -13.66 -2.10 -0.13
C LYS A 32 -13.81 -3.34 -1.00
N GLY A 33 -12.75 -4.13 -1.10
CA GLY A 33 -12.72 -5.29 -2.01
C GLY A 33 -11.38 -5.37 -2.73
N MET A 34 -11.36 -5.53 -4.05
CA MET A 34 -10.12 -5.71 -4.81
C MET A 34 -10.02 -4.71 -5.95
N ILE A 35 -8.84 -4.13 -6.14
CA ILE A 35 -8.52 -3.29 -7.30
C ILE A 35 -7.30 -3.84 -8.03
N THR A 36 -7.42 -4.00 -9.34
CA THR A 36 -6.31 -4.34 -10.24
C THR A 36 -6.12 -3.21 -11.23
N THR A 37 -4.90 -2.70 -11.37
CA THR A 37 -4.55 -1.73 -12.43
C THR A 37 -3.37 -2.25 -13.24
N GLY A 38 -3.46 -2.20 -14.57
CA GLY A 38 -2.35 -2.56 -15.45
C GLY A 38 -1.22 -1.51 -15.44
N GLY A 39 -1.53 -0.27 -15.04
CA GLY A 39 -0.58 0.83 -14.87
C GLY A 39 -0.69 1.48 -13.49
N ASN A 40 -0.43 2.79 -13.43
CA ASN A 40 -0.41 3.54 -12.17
C ASN A 40 -1.79 3.69 -11.52
N LEU A 41 -1.80 3.84 -10.20
CA LEU A 41 -2.95 4.28 -9.41
C LEU A 41 -2.57 5.60 -8.74
N GLU A 42 -3.18 6.70 -9.21
CA GLU A 42 -2.97 8.05 -8.68
C GLU A 42 -4.22 8.55 -7.95
N ALA A 43 -4.06 9.02 -6.70
CA ALA A 43 -5.12 9.68 -5.95
C ALA A 43 -4.59 10.84 -5.09
N GLU A 44 -5.44 11.77 -4.64
CA GLU A 44 -5.04 12.66 -3.53
C GLU A 44 -5.21 11.95 -2.18
N THR A 45 -6.34 11.27 -2.02
CA THR A 45 -6.67 10.46 -0.83
C THR A 45 -7.11 9.05 -1.24
N LEU A 46 -6.42 8.03 -0.72
CA LEU A 46 -6.75 6.62 -0.92
C LEU A 46 -7.10 5.95 0.41
N SER A 47 -8.32 5.40 0.51
CA SER A 47 -8.68 4.46 1.55
C SER A 47 -8.96 3.10 0.91
N LEU A 48 -8.18 2.09 1.27
CA LEU A 48 -8.32 0.75 0.71
C LEU A 48 -8.43 -0.28 1.83
N GLN A 49 -9.52 -1.04 1.84
CA GLN A 49 -9.74 -2.13 2.78
C GLN A 49 -9.97 -3.41 2.01
N GLY A 50 -8.91 -4.17 1.75
CA GLY A 50 -8.97 -5.11 0.64
C GLY A 50 -7.64 -5.57 0.07
N GLY A 51 -7.71 -6.00 -1.19
CA GLY A 51 -6.62 -6.43 -2.03
C GLY A 51 -6.26 -5.39 -3.08
N PHE A 52 -5.00 -5.31 -3.48
CA PHE A 52 -4.62 -4.57 -4.67
C PHE A 52 -3.46 -5.20 -5.44
N GLU A 53 -3.49 -5.02 -6.76
CA GLU A 53 -2.37 -5.25 -7.66
C GLU A 53 -2.25 -4.06 -8.61
N VAL A 54 -1.14 -3.32 -8.49
CA VAL A 54 -0.83 -2.15 -9.30
C VAL A 54 0.40 -2.46 -10.12
N GLY A 55 0.26 -2.45 -11.45
CA GLY A 55 1.34 -2.79 -12.38
C GLY A 55 2.49 -1.77 -12.43
N GLY A 56 2.30 -0.58 -11.86
CA GLY A 56 3.31 0.48 -11.78
C GLY A 56 3.35 1.14 -10.41
N VAL A 57 3.21 2.46 -10.38
CA VAL A 57 3.29 3.27 -9.14
C VAL A 57 1.91 3.43 -8.51
N LEU A 58 1.80 3.16 -7.22
CA LEU A 58 0.68 3.58 -6.38
C LEU A 58 1.06 4.90 -5.70
N ASN A 59 0.47 6.01 -6.16
CA ASN A 59 0.78 7.35 -5.68
C ASN A 59 -0.44 7.98 -5.02
N ALA A 60 -0.34 8.37 -3.75
CA ALA A 60 -1.34 9.24 -3.14
C ALA A 60 -0.79 10.20 -2.08
N GLY A 61 -1.33 11.42 -2.02
CA GLY A 61 -0.96 12.39 -0.99
C GLY A 61 -1.17 11.83 0.43
N THR A 62 -2.29 11.16 0.67
CA THR A 62 -2.53 10.37 1.89
C THR A 62 -3.14 9.01 1.53
N MET A 63 -2.60 7.93 2.11
CA MET A 63 -3.14 6.58 1.98
C MET A 63 -3.34 5.88 3.33
N ASP A 64 -4.48 5.23 3.49
CA ASP A 64 -4.81 4.32 4.59
C ASP A 64 -5.28 2.97 4.02
N ILE A 65 -4.40 1.98 4.10
CA ILE A 65 -4.56 0.66 3.50
C ILE A 65 -4.63 -0.40 4.60
N GLY A 66 -5.77 -1.07 4.69
CA GLY A 66 -5.93 -2.29 5.49
C GLY A 66 -5.82 -3.53 4.62
N LEU A 67 -4.66 -4.20 4.66
CA LEU A 67 -4.32 -5.36 3.84
C LEU A 67 -5.23 -6.55 4.16
N ARG A 68 -5.97 -7.01 3.15
CA ARG A 68 -6.74 -8.26 3.16
C ARG A 68 -6.34 -9.11 1.97
N PHE A 69 -6.73 -10.38 2.01
CA PHE A 69 -6.38 -11.39 0.99
C PHE A 69 -4.87 -11.63 0.94
N SER A 70 -4.40 -12.66 0.25
CA SER A 70 -3.03 -13.17 0.36
C SER A 70 -1.92 -12.11 0.13
N VAL A 71 -1.59 -11.83 -1.13
CA VAL A 71 -0.47 -10.94 -1.51
C VAL A 71 -1.02 -9.74 -2.25
N ASN A 72 -0.57 -8.57 -1.85
CA ASN A 72 -0.87 -7.27 -2.45
C ASN A 72 0.42 -6.76 -3.10
N LYS A 73 0.32 -6.14 -4.27
CA LYS A 73 1.49 -5.76 -5.07
C LYS A 73 1.39 -4.34 -5.60
N ALA A 74 2.52 -3.65 -5.53
CA ALA A 74 2.83 -2.46 -6.33
C ALA A 74 4.33 -2.48 -6.62
N GLU A 75 4.79 -1.94 -7.75
CA GLU A 75 6.23 -1.82 -7.97
C GLU A 75 6.84 -0.78 -7.01
N GLU A 76 6.19 0.38 -6.95
CA GLU A 76 6.58 1.52 -6.13
C GLU A 76 5.34 2.13 -5.46
N ILE A 77 5.51 2.58 -4.22
CA ILE A 77 4.49 3.32 -3.47
C ILE A 77 5.06 4.67 -3.11
N VAL A 78 4.34 5.74 -3.45
CA VAL A 78 4.74 7.12 -3.18
C VAL A 78 3.61 7.87 -2.48
N GLY A 79 3.92 8.65 -1.45
CA GLY A 79 2.91 9.49 -0.81
C GLY A 79 3.40 10.36 0.34
N GLY A 80 2.68 11.43 0.68
CA GLY A 80 3.03 12.26 1.84
C GLY A 80 2.83 11.49 3.16
N LYS A 81 1.66 10.84 3.31
CA LYS A 81 1.34 10.01 4.47
C LYS A 81 0.91 8.62 4.05
N ILE A 82 1.65 7.61 4.49
CA ILE A 82 1.46 6.21 4.15
C ILE A 82 1.17 5.40 5.41
N ILE A 83 -0.04 4.87 5.52
CA ILE A 83 -0.43 3.95 6.59
C ILE A 83 -0.87 2.64 5.96
N ILE A 84 -0.08 1.59 6.14
CA ILE A 84 -0.40 0.24 5.66
C ILE A 84 -0.44 -0.70 6.86
N LYS A 85 -1.61 -1.27 7.13
CA LYS A 85 -1.87 -2.12 8.29
C LYS A 85 -2.30 -3.51 7.87
N LYS A 86 -1.93 -4.51 8.66
CA LYS A 86 -2.53 -5.83 8.53
C LYS A 86 -3.93 -5.78 9.12
N ASN A 87 -4.96 -6.09 8.33
CA ASN A 87 -6.27 -6.29 8.93
C ASN A 87 -6.30 -7.59 9.74
N PRO A 88 -6.92 -7.60 10.94
CA PRO A 88 -7.11 -8.82 11.71
C PRO A 88 -7.80 -9.88 10.87
N SER A 89 -7.30 -11.10 10.90
CA SER A 89 -7.97 -12.23 10.29
C SER A 89 -9.30 -12.46 10.99
N ILE A 90 -10.42 -12.42 10.25
CA ILE A 90 -11.73 -12.78 10.78
C ILE A 90 -11.89 -14.31 10.65
N PRO A 91 -11.93 -15.07 11.75
CA PRO A 91 -12.18 -16.51 11.70
C PRO A 91 -13.55 -16.77 11.05
N PHE A 92 -13.69 -17.87 10.28
CA PHE A 92 -14.90 -18.30 9.54
C PHE A 92 -15.20 -17.68 8.16
N PHE A 93 -14.42 -16.73 7.66
CA PHE A 93 -14.50 -16.28 6.26
C PHE A 93 -13.20 -16.56 5.51
N SER A 94 -13.25 -17.25 4.36
CA SER A 94 -12.07 -17.50 3.48
C SER A 94 -11.41 -16.20 2.97
N PHE A 95 -12.13 -15.07 3.03
CA PHE A 95 -11.62 -13.72 2.77
C PHE A 95 -10.75 -13.16 3.92
N GLY A 96 -10.60 -13.89 5.03
CA GLY A 96 -9.97 -13.48 6.28
C GLY A 96 -8.52 -13.91 6.48
N LYS A 97 -7.81 -14.42 5.46
CA LYS A 97 -6.35 -14.54 5.58
C LYS A 97 -5.76 -13.13 5.54
N GLY A 98 -5.04 -12.74 6.60
CA GLY A 98 -4.39 -11.43 6.68
C GLY A 98 -3.44 -11.24 5.50
N GLY A 99 -3.41 -10.03 4.95
CA GLY A 99 -2.60 -9.76 3.76
C GLY A 99 -1.16 -9.39 4.04
N ARG A 100 -0.32 -9.62 3.03
CA ARG A 100 1.05 -9.13 2.95
C ARG A 100 1.16 -8.18 1.76
N LEU A 101 1.91 -7.10 1.91
CA LEU A 101 2.33 -6.25 0.79
C LEU A 101 3.70 -6.69 0.30
N GLU A 102 3.90 -6.71 -1.01
CA GLU A 102 5.19 -6.78 -1.67
C GLU A 102 5.37 -5.56 -2.58
N ALA A 103 6.42 -4.78 -2.33
CA ALA A 103 6.84 -3.66 -3.17
C ALA A 103 8.36 -3.64 -3.31
N LYS A 104 8.91 -2.93 -4.31
CA LYS A 104 10.36 -2.70 -4.36
C LYS A 104 10.72 -1.51 -3.48
N ILE A 105 10.05 -0.38 -3.71
CA ILE A 105 10.34 0.90 -3.06
C ILE A 105 9.05 1.45 -2.45
N ILE A 106 9.16 1.98 -1.23
CA ILE A 106 8.11 2.77 -0.58
C ILE A 106 8.74 4.10 -0.15
N GLU A 107 8.24 5.21 -0.69
CA GLU A 107 8.77 6.54 -0.46
C GLU A 107 7.70 7.52 0.03
N GLY A 108 8.00 8.29 1.07
CA GLY A 108 7.05 9.25 1.64
C GLY A 108 7.54 9.99 2.88
N ASP A 109 6.79 10.99 3.34
CA ASP A 109 7.22 11.78 4.51
C ASP A 109 6.93 11.04 5.82
N ASP A 110 5.68 10.60 6.02
CA ASP A 110 5.23 9.86 7.20
C ASP A 110 4.82 8.44 6.83
N ILE A 111 5.59 7.44 7.26
CA ILE A 111 5.40 6.04 6.85
C ILE A 111 5.15 5.15 8.07
N TYR A 112 4.04 4.42 8.05
CA TYR A 112 3.78 3.28 8.93
C TYR A 112 3.42 2.04 8.12
N LEU A 113 4.18 0.96 8.33
CA LEU A 113 4.00 -0.30 7.61
C LEU A 113 3.82 -1.47 8.58
N GLU A 114 2.93 -2.39 8.26
CA GLU A 114 2.84 -3.72 8.85
C GLU A 114 2.82 -4.76 7.73
N ASN A 115 3.30 -5.97 8.01
CA ASN A 115 3.16 -7.11 7.11
C ASN A 115 3.62 -6.81 5.67
N THR A 116 4.74 -6.10 5.53
CA THR A 116 5.22 -5.58 4.25
C THR A 116 6.62 -6.11 3.93
N LYS A 117 6.80 -6.63 2.72
CA LYS A 117 8.10 -6.89 2.11
C LYS A 117 8.47 -5.70 1.23
N ALA A 118 9.62 -5.09 1.47
CA ALA A 118 10.15 -4.07 0.57
C ALA A 118 11.67 -4.15 0.46
N ASP A 119 12.23 -3.82 -0.71
CA ASP A 119 13.67 -3.72 -0.87
C ASP A 119 14.20 -2.45 -0.19
N ALA A 120 13.50 -1.32 -0.37
CA ALA A 120 13.82 -0.05 0.28
C ALA A 120 12.57 0.68 0.79
N VAL A 121 12.70 1.31 1.96
CA VAL A 121 11.75 2.28 2.50
C VAL A 121 12.48 3.59 2.75
N ARG A 122 11.97 4.69 2.18
CA ARG A 122 12.62 6.01 2.24
C ARG A 122 11.64 7.04 2.78
N GLY A 123 12.01 7.77 3.83
CA GLY A 123 11.12 8.81 4.31
C GLY A 123 11.65 9.72 5.41
N HIS A 124 10.85 10.71 5.81
CA HIS A 124 11.26 11.60 6.90
C HIS A 124 11.03 10.91 8.27
N HIS A 125 9.81 10.46 8.53
CA HIS A 125 9.40 9.73 9.72
C HIS A 125 8.98 8.30 9.34
N VAL A 126 9.78 7.31 9.71
CA VAL A 126 9.55 5.91 9.33
C VAL A 126 9.30 5.05 10.56
N LYS A 127 8.17 4.34 10.56
CA LYS A 127 7.81 3.37 11.60
C LYS A 127 7.49 2.00 10.99
N ILE A 128 8.36 1.03 11.28
CA ILE A 128 8.22 -0.34 10.80
C ILE A 128 7.55 -1.20 11.87
N GLY A 129 6.32 -1.59 11.61
CA GLY A 129 5.49 -2.44 12.47
C GLY A 129 5.74 -3.94 12.28
N PRO A 130 4.95 -4.79 12.97
CA PRO A 130 5.15 -6.23 12.98
C PRO A 130 5.00 -6.88 11.60
N GLY A 131 5.73 -7.98 11.37
CA GLY A 131 5.63 -8.80 10.15
C GLY A 131 6.25 -8.16 8.90
N CYS A 132 6.94 -7.03 9.05
CA CYS A 132 7.70 -6.43 7.96
C CYS A 132 9.04 -7.13 7.73
N GLU A 133 9.45 -7.21 6.47
CA GLU A 133 10.76 -7.66 6.00
C GLU A 133 11.31 -6.62 5.02
N ILE A 134 12.22 -5.77 5.49
CA ILE A 134 12.73 -4.61 4.74
C ILE A 134 14.22 -4.78 4.46
N GLY A 135 14.65 -4.55 3.23
CA GLY A 135 16.06 -4.54 2.84
C GLY A 135 16.82 -3.38 3.50
N ILE A 136 16.47 -2.15 3.14
CA ILE A 136 17.05 -0.94 3.73
C ILE A 136 15.99 0.09 4.11
N VAL A 137 16.16 0.74 5.26
CA VAL A 137 15.40 1.94 5.63
C VAL A 137 16.32 3.16 5.56
N GLU A 138 16.00 4.12 4.70
CA GLU A 138 16.70 5.40 4.63
C GLU A 138 15.78 6.49 5.20
N TYR A 139 16.26 7.25 6.19
CA TYR A 139 15.42 8.21 6.88
C TYR A 139 16.14 9.51 7.24
N SER A 140 15.46 10.65 7.20
CA SER A 140 16.06 11.94 7.59
C SER A 140 15.61 12.43 8.98
N GLY A 141 14.40 12.09 9.40
CA GLY A 141 13.82 12.46 10.69
C GLY A 141 13.94 11.34 11.72
N THR A 142 12.81 10.69 12.02
CA THR A 142 12.70 9.63 13.04
C THR A 142 12.60 8.25 12.41
N TYR A 143 13.14 7.26 13.11
CA TYR A 143 13.03 5.85 12.74
C TYR A 143 12.70 5.00 13.96
N GLU A 144 11.60 4.26 13.88
CA GLU A 144 11.16 3.30 14.88
C GLU A 144 10.89 1.95 14.22
N TYR A 145 11.18 0.85 14.91
CA TYR A 145 10.79 -0.48 14.45
C TYR A 145 10.36 -1.39 15.61
N LYS A 146 9.52 -2.39 15.31
CA LYS A 146 9.10 -3.43 16.25
C LYS A 146 10.02 -4.65 16.13
N SER A 147 10.25 -5.35 17.24
CA SER A 147 11.09 -6.57 17.31
C SER A 147 10.63 -7.69 16.38
N GLU A 148 9.35 -7.68 16.00
CA GLU A 148 8.67 -8.62 15.13
C GLU A 148 8.83 -8.26 13.64
N SER A 149 9.66 -7.27 13.33
CA SER A 149 10.07 -6.90 11.98
C SER A 149 11.53 -7.28 11.73
N VAL A 150 11.86 -7.55 10.48
CA VAL A 150 13.22 -7.80 10.01
C VAL A 150 13.63 -6.63 9.12
N VAL A 151 14.60 -5.84 9.56
CA VAL A 151 15.19 -4.75 8.75
C VAL A 151 16.68 -5.06 8.60
N LYS A 152 17.15 -5.30 7.36
CA LYS A 152 18.54 -5.75 7.14
C LYS A 152 19.55 -4.61 7.33
N ALA A 153 19.19 -3.39 6.94
CA ALA A 153 20.01 -2.20 7.12
C ALA A 153 19.14 -0.96 7.37
N ASN A 154 19.67 0.02 8.08
CA ASN A 154 19.08 1.35 8.16
C ASN A 154 20.18 2.42 8.05
N LYS A 155 19.83 3.57 7.48
CA LYS A 155 20.74 4.69 7.24
C LYS A 155 20.01 6.01 7.47
N LYS A 156 20.58 6.86 8.32
CA LYS A 156 20.12 8.24 8.43
C LYS A 156 20.75 9.09 7.31
N ILE A 157 19.95 9.90 6.62
CA ILE A 157 20.37 10.79 5.52
C ILE A 157 20.13 12.26 5.85
#